data_AF-A0A2R6D5U3-F1
#
_entry.id   AF-A0A2R6D5U3-F1
#
_cell.length_a   1.000
_cell.length_b   1.000
_cell.length_c   1.000
_cell.angle_alpha   90.00
_cell.angle_beta   90.00
_cell.angle_gamma   90.00
#
_symmetry.space_group_name_H-M   'P 1'
#
loop_
_entity.id
_entity.type
_entity.pdbx_description
1 polymer ?
#
loop_
_entity_poly.entity_id
_entity_poly.type
_entity_poly.pdbx_seq_one_letter_code
_entity_poly.pdbx_strand_id
1 'polypeptide(L)'
;MIRRTARWQTTLDERLLEYLCDEGETNVRLLAMAFEVGTGILRDRLRMLAQAGLVAVEVFDEGDNWYELTYWGEVYLEGEYDPGLYPRPNPDAGYRMRI
;
A
#
# COMPACT_ATOMS: atom_id res chain seq x y z
N MET A 1 -11.23 -5.44 -16.08
CA MET A 1 -11.85 -6.41 -15.14
C MET A 1 -12.37 -5.67 -13.92
N ILE A 2 -13.20 -6.30 -13.08
CA ILE A 2 -13.74 -5.69 -11.85
C ILE A 2 -12.84 -6.09 -10.68
N ARG A 3 -12.24 -5.12 -9.99
CA ARG A 3 -11.40 -5.37 -8.80
C ARG A 3 -12.26 -5.77 -7.59
N ARG A 4 -11.72 -6.66 -6.75
CA ARG A 4 -12.38 -7.15 -5.53
C ARG A 4 -11.92 -6.35 -4.31
N THR A 5 -12.44 -5.14 -4.18
CA THR A 5 -12.04 -4.22 -3.12
C THR A 5 -12.56 -4.67 -1.75
N ALA A 6 -11.67 -4.80 -0.78
CA ALA A 6 -12.00 -5.15 0.60
C ALA A 6 -12.69 -4.00 1.33
N ARG A 7 -13.52 -4.32 2.34
CA ARG A 7 -14.24 -3.32 3.16
C ARG A 7 -13.34 -2.33 3.90
N TRP A 8 -12.07 -2.68 4.13
CA TRP A 8 -11.11 -1.82 4.83
C TRP A 8 -10.36 -0.88 3.88
N GLN A 9 -10.42 -1.13 2.56
CA GLN A 9 -9.82 -0.27 1.55
C GLN A 9 -10.66 0.99 1.34
N THR A 10 -9.99 2.01 0.86
CA THR A 10 -10.47 3.34 0.55
C THR A 10 -10.12 3.66 -0.90
N THR A 11 -10.77 4.67 -1.48
CA THR A 11 -10.42 5.15 -2.82
C THR A 11 -8.95 5.58 -2.92
N LEU A 12 -8.37 6.10 -1.83
CA LEU A 12 -6.96 6.48 -1.80
C LEU A 12 -6.05 5.27 -2.00
N ASP A 13 -6.41 4.09 -1.46
CA ASP A 13 -5.59 2.89 -1.66
C ASP A 13 -5.54 2.45 -3.12
N GLU A 14 -6.69 2.51 -3.80
CA GLU A 14 -6.74 2.23 -5.24
C GLU A 14 -5.81 3.15 -6.02
N ARG A 15 -5.84 4.45 -5.68
CA ARG A 15 -4.98 5.46 -6.32
C ARG A 15 -3.50 5.22 -6.02
N LEU A 16 -3.16 4.82 -4.80
CA LEU A 16 -1.79 4.51 -4.41
C LEU A 16 -1.27 3.28 -5.15
N LEU A 17 -2.06 2.21 -5.25
CA LEU A 17 -1.66 0.99 -5.96
C LEU A 17 -1.48 1.25 -7.46
N GLU A 18 -2.39 2.01 -8.08
CA GLU A 18 -2.25 2.41 -9.48
C GLU A 18 -1.01 3.29 -9.70
N TYR A 19 -0.76 4.25 -8.82
CA TYR A 19 0.43 5.10 -8.91
C TYR A 19 1.73 4.30 -8.78
N LEU A 20 1.80 3.36 -7.84
CA LEU A 20 2.96 2.47 -7.70
C LEU A 20 3.14 1.56 -8.92
N CYS A 21 2.05 1.18 -9.59
CA CYS A 21 2.09 0.41 -10.84
C CYS A 21 2.67 1.23 -12.00
N ASP A 22 2.27 2.50 -12.09
CA ASP A 22 2.62 3.38 -13.21
C ASP A 22 4.00 4.02 -13.06
N GLU A 23 4.33 4.48 -11.85
CA GLU A 23 5.53 5.30 -11.55
C GLU A 23 6.63 4.51 -10.84
N GLY A 24 6.34 3.31 -10.32
CA GLY A 24 7.28 2.46 -9.61
C GLY A 24 7.48 2.85 -8.14
N GLU A 25 8.69 2.63 -7.62
CA GLU A 25 9.02 2.86 -6.21
C GLU A 25 8.89 4.34 -5.80
N THR A 26 8.41 4.58 -4.58
CA THR A 26 8.21 5.95 -4.08
C THR A 26 8.33 6.02 -2.56
N ASN A 27 8.21 7.22 -2.00
CA ASN A 27 8.17 7.45 -0.56
C ASN A 27 7.03 8.40 -0.17
N VAL A 28 6.76 8.48 1.13
CA VAL A 28 5.63 9.24 1.68
C VAL A 28 5.70 10.74 1.36
N ARG A 29 6.90 11.33 1.27
CA ARG A 29 7.05 12.76 0.94
C ARG A 29 6.67 13.04 -0.51
N LEU A 30 7.12 12.19 -1.45
CA LEU A 30 6.77 12.30 -2.87
C LEU A 30 5.25 12.10 -3.07
N LEU A 31 4.68 11.09 -2.43
CA LEU A 31 3.23 10.84 -2.48
C LEU A 31 2.41 11.99 -1.90
N ALA A 32 2.87 12.61 -0.81
CA ALA A 32 2.16 13.75 -0.22
C ALA A 32 2.08 14.94 -1.20
N MET A 33 3.10 15.14 -2.02
CA MET A 33 3.10 16.14 -3.08
C MET A 33 2.19 15.74 -4.24
N ALA A 34 2.23 14.47 -4.67
CA ALA A 34 1.45 13.98 -5.80
C ALA A 34 -0.07 13.94 -5.52
N PHE A 35 -0.46 13.62 -4.30
CA PHE A 35 -1.86 13.42 -3.92
C PHE A 35 -2.46 14.57 -3.10
N GLU A 36 -1.64 15.55 -2.68
CA GLU A 36 -2.03 16.61 -1.73
C GLU A 36 -2.63 16.04 -0.42
N VAL A 37 -2.15 14.88 0.02
CA VAL A 37 -2.61 14.17 1.23
C VAL A 37 -1.54 14.26 2.32
N GLY A 38 -1.98 14.41 3.58
CA GLY A 38 -1.09 14.44 4.74
C GLY A 38 -0.28 13.14 4.89
N THR A 39 1.01 13.29 5.21
CA THR A 39 1.96 12.17 5.36
C THR A 39 1.55 11.12 6.41
N GLY A 40 0.83 11.53 7.46
CA GLY A 40 0.29 10.60 8.46
C GLY A 40 -0.74 9.63 7.86
N ILE A 41 -1.69 10.15 7.08
CA ILE A 41 -2.71 9.35 6.39
C ILE A 41 -2.03 8.37 5.42
N LEU A 42 -1.06 8.86 4.64
CA LEU A 42 -0.31 8.03 3.69
C LEU A 42 0.45 6.90 4.38
N ARG A 43 1.10 7.16 5.51
CA ARG A 43 1.78 6.11 6.30
C ARG A 43 0.80 5.04 6.76
N ASP A 44 -0.36 5.43 7.28
CA ASP A 44 -1.36 4.47 7.75
C ASP A 44 -1.88 3.61 6.61
N ARG A 45 -2.18 4.22 5.44
CA ARG A 45 -2.63 3.49 4.27
C ARG A 45 -1.56 2.53 3.73
N LEU A 46 -0.32 3.01 3.56
CA LEU A 46 0.79 2.18 3.06
C LEU A 46 1.11 1.02 4.01
N ARG A 47 1.03 1.23 5.33
CA ARG A 47 1.15 0.13 6.31
C ARG A 47 0.06 -0.90 6.15
N MET A 48 -1.20 -0.47 6.00
CA MET A 48 -2.31 -1.39 5.79
C MET A 48 -2.15 -2.19 4.50
N LEU A 49 -1.74 -1.52 3.41
CA LEU A 49 -1.47 -2.16 2.12
C LEU A 49 -0.30 -3.15 2.20
N ALA A 50 0.75 -2.81 2.94
CA ALA A 50 1.89 -3.70 3.14
C ALA A 50 1.55 -4.94 3.97
N GLN A 51 0.75 -4.77 5.03
CA GLN A 51 0.24 -5.90 5.82
C GLN A 51 -0.69 -6.81 5.03
N ALA A 52 -1.44 -6.26 4.07
CA ALA A 52 -2.25 -7.04 3.12
C ALA A 52 -1.41 -7.71 2.02
N GLY A 53 -0.10 -7.43 1.99
CA GLY A 53 0.83 -7.96 1.00
C GLY A 53 0.72 -7.33 -0.38
N LEU A 54 0.03 -6.19 -0.53
CA LEU A 54 -0.16 -5.50 -1.81
C LEU A 54 1.02 -4.58 -2.15
N VAL A 55 1.68 -4.04 -1.13
CA VAL A 55 2.81 -3.11 -1.22
C VAL A 55 3.98 -3.67 -0.42
N ALA A 56 5.20 -3.62 -0.97
CA ALA A 56 6.40 -3.91 -0.19
C ALA A 56 6.94 -2.61 0.42
N VAL A 57 7.66 -2.74 1.53
CA VAL A 57 8.27 -1.60 2.21
C VAL A 57 9.74 -1.92 2.49
N GLU A 58 10.62 -1.05 2.03
CA GLU A 58 12.02 -1.03 2.43
C GLU A 58 12.18 -0.02 3.56
N VAL A 59 12.60 -0.51 4.73
CA VAL A 59 12.75 0.30 5.94
C VAL A 59 14.18 0.77 6.06
N PHE A 60 14.36 2.09 6.17
CA PHE A 60 15.65 2.72 6.38
C PHE A 60 15.74 3.29 7.79
N ASP A 61 16.85 3.00 8.49
CA ASP A 61 17.10 3.53 9.83
C ASP A 61 17.18 5.07 9.83
N GLU A 62 17.68 5.64 8.73
CA GLU A 62 17.78 7.08 8.49
C GLU A 62 17.05 7.42 7.19
N GLY A 63 15.88 8.06 7.27
CA GLY A 63 15.14 8.52 6.10
C GLY A 63 13.65 8.17 6.10
N ASP A 64 12.99 8.34 4.95
CA ASP A 64 11.66 7.79 4.73
C ASP A 64 11.79 6.38 4.16
N ASN A 65 10.87 5.50 4.56
CA ASN A 65 10.71 4.20 3.91
C ASN A 65 10.33 4.38 2.44
N TRP A 66 10.80 3.44 1.63
CA TRP A 66 10.40 3.30 0.24
C TRP A 66 9.37 2.20 0.08
N TYR A 67 8.49 2.39 -0.88
CA TYR A 67 7.34 1.53 -1.12
C TYR A 67 7.27 1.22 -2.62
N GLU A 68 7.03 -0.05 -2.92
CA GLU A 68 6.86 -0.55 -4.29
C GLU A 68 5.63 -1.46 -4.37
N LEU A 69 5.07 -1.59 -5.57
CA LEU A 69 4.00 -2.54 -5.80
C LEU A 69 4.56 -3.97 -5.76
N THR A 70 3.84 -4.89 -5.11
CA THR A 70 4.20 -6.30 -5.14
C THR A 70 3.51 -7.02 -6.28
N TYR A 71 3.94 -8.25 -6.56
CA TYR A 71 3.21 -9.19 -7.42
C TYR A 71 1.71 -9.31 -7.03
N TRP A 72 1.37 -9.42 -5.75
CA TRP A 72 -0.03 -9.51 -5.32
C TRP A 72 -0.80 -8.20 -5.52
N GLY A 73 -0.10 -7.07 -5.48
CA GLY A 73 -0.64 -5.76 -5.87
C GLY A 73 -1.01 -5.71 -7.34
N GLU A 74 -0.17 -6.23 -8.23
CA GLU A 74 -0.46 -6.34 -9.68
C GLU A 74 -1.68 -7.23 -9.94
N VAL A 75 -1.68 -8.45 -9.39
CA VAL A 75 -2.79 -9.42 -9.51
C VAL A 75 -4.10 -8.84 -8.92
N TYR A 76 -4.00 -8.01 -7.88
CA TYR A 76 -5.14 -7.25 -7.36
C TYR A 76 -5.67 -6.24 -8.36
N LEU A 77 -4.80 -5.44 -8.98
CA LEU A 77 -5.18 -4.44 -9.98
C LEU A 77 -5.81 -5.07 -11.23
N GLU A 78 -5.41 -6.29 -11.56
CA GLU A 78 -6.01 -7.13 -12.61
C GLU A 78 -7.38 -7.71 -12.19
N GLY A 79 -7.71 -7.69 -10.90
CA GLY A 79 -8.99 -8.18 -10.36
C GLY A 79 -9.01 -9.67 -10.01
N GLU A 80 -7.84 -10.30 -9.95
CA GLU A 80 -7.67 -11.72 -9.68
C GLU A 80 -7.37 -12.03 -8.21
N TYR A 81 -6.96 -11.04 -7.42
CA TYR A 81 -6.74 -11.16 -5.98
C TYR A 81 -7.82 -10.43 -5.16
N ASP A 82 -8.26 -11.05 -4.07
CA ASP A 82 -9.25 -10.49 -3.13
C ASP A 82 -8.63 -10.34 -1.73
N PRO A 83 -8.15 -9.13 -1.37
CA PRO A 83 -7.61 -8.85 -0.03
C PRO A 83 -8.65 -8.96 1.09
N GLY A 84 -9.94 -9.01 0.77
CA GLY A 84 -11.04 -9.16 1.73
C GLY A 84 -11.16 -10.58 2.30
N LEU A 85 -10.49 -11.57 1.70
CA LEU A 85 -10.45 -12.95 2.17
C LEU A 85 -9.44 -13.18 3.31
N TYR A 86 -8.63 -12.17 3.65
CA TYR A 86 -7.57 -12.24 4.65
C TYR A 86 -7.88 -11.36 5.87
N PRO A 87 -7.20 -11.59 7.02
CA PRO A 87 -7.38 -10.76 8.19
C PRO A 87 -7.20 -9.26 7.90
N ARG A 88 -8.05 -8.43 8.51
CA ARG A 88 -7.99 -6.98 8.32
C ARG A 88 -6.65 -6.41 8.82
N PRO A 89 -5.94 -5.63 8.00
CA PRO A 89 -4.76 -4.88 8.42
C PRO A 89 -5.05 -3.88 9.54
N ASN A 90 -4.05 -3.60 10.37
CA ASN A 90 -4.09 -2.62 11.45
C ASN A 90 -2.89 -1.66 11.34
N PRO A 91 -3.08 -0.36 11.06
CA PRO A 91 -1.99 0.60 10.95
C PRO A 91 -1.16 0.77 12.24
N ASP A 92 -1.72 0.40 13.39
CA ASP A 92 -1.05 0.43 14.70
C ASP A 92 -0.28 -0.86 15.01
N ALA A 93 -0.51 -1.94 14.26
CA ALA A 93 0.33 -3.12 14.36
C ALA A 93 1.67 -2.80 13.67
N GLY A 94 2.75 -2.70 14.44
CA GLY A 94 4.09 -2.48 13.88
C GLY A 94 4.43 -3.50 12.77
N TYR A 95 5.44 -3.21 11.95
CA TYR A 95 5.87 -4.13 10.89
C TYR A 95 6.26 -5.48 11.52
N ARG A 96 5.43 -6.51 11.35
CA ARG A 96 5.86 -7.88 11.63
C ARG A 96 6.85 -8.24 10.53
N MET A 97 8.15 -8.08 10.83
CA MET A 97 9.20 -8.71 10.04
C MET A 97 8.86 -10.19 9.90
N ARG A 98 8.59 -10.63 8.66
CA ARG A 98 8.74 -12.04 8.33
C ARG A 98 10.25 -12.29 8.36
N ILE A 99 10.70 -12.92 9.45
CA ILE A 99 12.02 -13.52 9.59
C ILE A 99 12.15 -14.67 8.59
#